data_AF-A0A9P1EUL6-F1
#
_entry.id   AF-A0A9P1EUL6-F1
#
_cell.length_a   1.000
_cell.length_b   1.000
_cell.length_c   1.000
_cell.angle_alpha   90.00
_cell.angle_beta   90.00
_cell.angle_gamma   90.00
#
_symmetry.space_group_name_H-M   'P 1'
#
loop_
_entity.id
_entity.type
_entity.pdbx_description
1 polymer ?
#
loop_
_entity_poly.entity_id
_entity_poly.type
_entity_poly.pdbx_seq_one_letter_code
_entity_poly.pdbx_strand_id
1 'polypeptide(L)'
;MFRSKNKKKEKKIDEPEDDQEALKLKLAPARRQLAEETGKNRKIMENDRSNDEILILKEKLKTVTEMLDKGSQKILEENEKLRTINNRLSEDLNSTRSAIPILSQMHSSQVKDLISDLDQARLESNRFKIWGDQLKIQLNDANSDRNMTRRANNKLAKQVRKLKDTRKELVEDLSQKTVELLNTSLQYELRIRELEEQHGEPPTCEICEYPYSEDGPTVPMILECGHTFCRSCISKMSTAYAVECPLDRLSTDVYFGGNLKKNYLVCQIVRSRVSTVTDC
;
A
#
# COMPACT_ATOMS: atom_id res chain seq x y z
N MET A 1 124.01 -50.84 62.09
CA MET A 1 125.28 -50.88 61.33
C MET A 1 126.12 -49.70 61.82
N PHE A 2 127.09 -49.93 62.71
CA PHE A 2 128.54 -50.06 62.38
C PHE A 2 129.02 -48.81 61.62
N ARG A 3 129.95 -47.97 62.07
CA ARG A 3 131.27 -48.07 62.75
C ARG A 3 131.68 -46.58 62.94
N SER A 4 132.69 -46.13 63.67
CA SER A 4 133.68 -46.68 64.58
C SER A 4 134.29 -45.47 65.28
N LYS A 5 134.67 -45.69 66.53
CA LYS A 5 135.59 -44.86 67.30
C LYS A 5 136.91 -44.69 66.53
N ASN A 6 137.53 -43.52 66.60
CA ASN A 6 138.98 -43.43 66.51
C ASN A 6 139.51 -42.33 67.44
N LYS A 7 140.12 -42.78 68.53
CA LYS A 7 141.01 -42.01 69.41
C LYS A 7 142.37 -41.94 68.73
N LYS A 8 142.95 -40.75 68.58
CA LYS A 8 144.40 -40.58 68.42
C LYS A 8 144.92 -39.62 69.49
N LYS A 9 145.84 -40.15 70.30
CA LYS A 9 146.78 -39.41 71.16
C LYS A 9 147.94 -38.98 70.26
N GLU A 10 148.33 -37.71 70.28
CA GLU A 10 149.61 -37.19 69.76
C GLU A 10 149.88 -35.88 70.52
N LYS A 11 150.77 -35.94 71.52
CA LYS A 11 152.11 -35.31 71.57
C LYS A 11 152.08 -33.79 71.80
N LYS A 12 152.46 -33.42 73.04
CA LYS A 12 152.89 -32.09 73.47
C LYS A 12 154.07 -31.62 72.60
N ILE A 13 153.94 -30.43 72.04
CA ILE A 13 155.02 -29.57 71.56
C ILE A 13 154.68 -28.20 72.15
N ASP A 14 155.50 -27.76 73.11
CA ASP A 14 155.43 -26.42 73.70
C ASP A 14 155.97 -25.43 72.64
N GLU A 15 155.09 -24.61 72.07
CA GLU A 15 155.43 -23.48 71.20
C GLU A 15 154.58 -22.26 71.60
N PRO A 16 155.16 -21.05 71.51
CA PRO A 16 154.81 -19.90 72.34
C PRO A 16 153.42 -19.31 72.04
N GLU A 17 152.63 -19.12 73.10
CA GLU A 17 151.25 -18.61 73.12
C GLU A 17 151.13 -17.09 72.87
N ASP A 18 152.19 -16.38 72.46
CA ASP A 18 152.19 -14.91 72.35
C ASP A 18 151.99 -14.33 70.93
N ASP A 19 151.82 -15.15 69.88
CA ASP A 19 151.59 -14.65 68.50
C ASP A 19 150.32 -15.18 67.79
N GLN A 20 149.58 -16.13 68.39
CA GLN A 20 148.29 -16.59 67.84
C GLN A 20 147.15 -15.59 68.05
N GLU A 21 147.30 -14.68 69.02
CA GLU A 21 146.40 -13.54 69.23
C GLU A 21 146.64 -12.45 68.19
N ALA A 22 147.89 -12.26 67.73
CA ALA A 22 148.22 -11.37 66.61
C ALA A 22 147.64 -11.85 65.27
N LEU A 23 147.53 -13.17 65.05
CA LEU A 23 146.90 -13.72 63.83
C LEU A 23 145.37 -13.63 63.85
N LYS A 24 144.73 -13.80 65.02
CA LYS A 24 143.29 -13.56 65.21
C LYS A 24 142.95 -12.07 65.06
N LEU A 25 143.83 -11.17 65.47
CA LEU A 25 143.70 -9.72 65.25
C LEU A 25 143.90 -9.32 63.78
N LYS A 26 144.78 -10.01 63.04
CA LYS A 26 145.00 -9.81 61.59
C LYS A 26 143.88 -10.40 60.71
N LEU A 27 143.21 -11.48 61.14
CA LEU A 27 142.13 -12.15 60.39
C LEU A 27 140.71 -11.71 60.80
N ALA A 28 140.54 -11.03 61.94
CA ALA A 28 139.27 -10.42 62.36
C ALA A 28 138.66 -9.46 61.33
N PRO A 29 139.40 -8.56 60.66
CA PRO A 29 138.83 -7.71 59.61
C PRO A 29 138.35 -8.52 58.40
N ALA A 30 139.08 -9.57 57.99
CA ALA A 30 138.68 -10.44 56.88
C ALA A 30 137.40 -11.24 57.18
N ARG A 31 137.23 -11.72 58.42
CA ARG A 31 135.98 -12.39 58.85
C ARG A 31 134.79 -11.44 58.94
N ARG A 32 135.00 -10.19 59.38
CA ARG A 32 133.95 -9.15 59.33
C ARG A 32 133.56 -8.84 57.90
N GLN A 33 134.51 -8.68 56.99
CA GLN A 33 134.23 -8.45 55.57
C GLN A 33 133.43 -9.60 54.94
N LEU A 34 133.80 -10.85 55.21
CA LEU A 34 133.06 -12.01 54.70
C LEU A 34 131.64 -12.15 55.29
N ALA A 35 131.47 -11.86 56.58
CA ALA A 35 130.15 -11.82 57.22
C ALA A 35 129.27 -10.67 56.67
N GLU A 36 129.89 -9.54 56.36
CA GLU A 36 129.23 -8.38 55.76
C GLU A 36 128.84 -8.66 54.29
N GLU A 37 129.71 -9.30 53.51
CA GLU A 37 129.43 -9.75 52.14
C GLU A 37 128.35 -10.83 52.08
N THR A 38 128.36 -11.80 52.99
CA THR A 38 127.30 -12.82 53.05
C THR A 38 125.96 -12.23 53.50
N GLY A 39 125.97 -11.26 54.41
CA GLY A 39 124.79 -10.49 54.77
C GLY A 39 124.26 -9.62 53.62
N LYS A 40 125.16 -9.01 52.83
CA LYS A 40 124.82 -8.27 51.59
C LYS A 40 124.23 -9.21 50.54
N ASN A 41 124.84 -10.37 50.29
CA ASN A 41 124.36 -11.37 49.33
C ASN A 41 122.99 -11.95 49.71
N ARG A 42 122.73 -12.18 51.00
CA ARG A 42 121.39 -12.60 51.46
C ARG A 42 120.33 -11.54 51.18
N LYS A 43 120.64 -10.26 51.47
CA LYS A 43 119.74 -9.13 51.15
C LYS A 43 119.50 -8.99 49.64
N ILE A 44 120.51 -9.24 48.81
CA ILE A 44 120.38 -9.24 47.35
C ILE A 44 119.44 -10.36 46.90
N MET A 45 119.63 -11.59 47.37
CA MET A 45 118.74 -12.72 47.02
C MET A 45 117.29 -12.53 47.50
N GLU A 46 117.08 -11.91 48.66
CA GLU A 46 115.76 -11.60 49.20
C GLU A 46 115.07 -10.47 48.41
N ASN A 47 115.85 -9.49 47.95
CA ASN A 47 115.40 -8.48 47.00
C ASN A 47 115.06 -9.10 45.63
N ASP A 48 115.86 -10.03 45.11
CA ASP A 48 115.62 -10.69 43.83
C ASP A 48 114.33 -11.54 43.87
N ARG A 49 114.13 -12.29 44.96
CA ARG A 49 112.87 -13.03 45.18
C ARG A 49 111.66 -12.09 45.28
N SER A 50 111.83 -10.96 45.97
CA SER A 50 110.79 -9.93 46.08
C SER A 50 110.50 -9.29 44.71
N ASN A 51 111.53 -9.09 43.87
CA ASN A 51 111.40 -8.58 42.51
C ASN A 51 110.68 -9.57 41.59
N ASP A 52 110.97 -10.87 41.71
CA ASP A 52 110.26 -11.93 40.97
C ASP A 52 108.78 -12.02 41.37
N GLU A 53 108.47 -11.90 42.67
CA GLU A 53 107.09 -11.84 43.16
C GLU A 53 106.35 -10.61 42.65
N ILE A 54 107.01 -9.44 42.62
CA ILE A 54 106.47 -8.22 42.02
C ILE A 54 106.21 -8.41 40.52
N LEU A 55 107.09 -9.09 39.78
CA LEU A 55 106.93 -9.33 38.35
C LEU A 55 105.71 -10.23 38.08
N ILE A 56 105.52 -11.30 38.86
CA ILE A 56 104.35 -12.18 38.77
C ILE A 56 103.06 -11.40 39.08
N LEU A 57 103.08 -10.55 40.10
CA LEU A 57 101.93 -9.71 40.45
C LEU A 57 101.60 -8.69 39.36
N LYS A 58 102.61 -8.09 38.71
CA LYS A 58 102.40 -7.19 37.57
C LYS A 58 101.75 -7.92 36.39
N GLU A 59 102.16 -9.15 36.08
CA GLU A 59 101.57 -9.93 34.98
C GLU A 59 100.12 -10.34 35.29
N LYS A 60 99.84 -10.74 36.54
CA LYS A 60 98.46 -11.00 37.00
C LYS A 60 97.60 -9.74 36.94
N LEU A 61 98.12 -8.60 37.38
CA LEU A 61 97.42 -7.31 37.33
C LEU A 61 97.09 -6.95 35.88
N LYS A 62 98.04 -7.11 34.96
CA LYS A 62 97.85 -6.90 33.53
C LYS A 62 96.75 -7.79 32.95
N THR A 63 96.74 -9.08 33.31
CA THR A 63 95.70 -10.02 32.87
C THR A 63 94.32 -9.60 33.38
N VAL A 64 94.23 -9.19 34.65
CA VAL A 64 92.96 -8.72 35.25
C VAL A 64 92.48 -7.42 34.59
N THR A 65 93.38 -6.48 34.29
CA THR A 65 93.00 -5.25 33.59
C THR A 65 92.49 -5.54 32.18
N GLU A 66 93.13 -6.45 31.43
CA GLU A 66 92.66 -6.85 30.11
C GLU A 66 91.28 -7.54 30.14
N MET A 67 91.02 -8.35 31.17
CA MET A 67 89.69 -8.94 31.38
C MET A 67 88.64 -7.88 31.73
N LEU A 68 88.98 -6.90 32.55
CA LEU A 68 88.10 -5.79 32.92
C LEU A 68 87.77 -4.93 31.70
N ASP A 69 88.75 -4.65 30.84
CA ASP A 69 88.57 -3.87 29.61
C ASP A 69 87.66 -4.61 28.63
N LYS A 70 87.88 -5.91 28.41
CA LYS A 70 87.00 -6.75 27.58
C LYS A 70 85.58 -6.82 28.14
N GLY A 71 85.44 -6.92 29.46
CA GLY A 71 84.13 -6.88 30.13
C GLY A 71 83.43 -5.54 29.93
N SER A 72 84.16 -4.44 30.08
CA SER A 72 83.65 -3.07 29.90
C SER A 72 83.22 -2.82 28.45
N GLN A 73 84.01 -3.27 27.47
CA GLN A 73 83.64 -3.18 26.04
C GLN A 73 82.35 -3.93 25.72
N LYS A 74 82.19 -5.16 26.21
CA LYS A 74 80.94 -5.93 26.03
C LYS A 74 79.73 -5.23 26.66
N ILE A 75 79.90 -4.63 27.84
CA ILE A 75 78.82 -3.86 28.49
C ILE A 75 78.44 -2.64 27.65
N LEU A 76 79.42 -1.93 27.07
CA LEU A 76 79.16 -0.78 26.20
C LEU A 76 78.39 -1.19 24.93
N GLU A 77 78.82 -2.27 24.26
CA GLU A 77 78.13 -2.80 23.08
C GLU A 77 76.68 -3.21 23.39
N GLU A 78 76.46 -3.89 24.51
CA GLU A 78 75.11 -4.33 24.90
C GLU A 78 74.22 -3.14 25.27
N ASN A 79 74.77 -2.11 25.93
CA ASN A 79 74.06 -0.87 26.22
C ASN A 79 73.66 -0.12 24.94
N GLU A 80 74.49 -0.13 23.90
CA GLU A 80 74.16 0.48 22.62
C GLU A 80 73.02 -0.26 21.90
N LYS A 81 73.01 -1.59 21.94
CA LYS A 81 71.87 -2.40 21.44
C LYS A 81 70.59 -2.07 22.21
N LEU A 82 70.66 -2.03 23.54
CA LEU A 82 69.51 -1.68 24.38
C LEU A 82 68.97 -0.28 24.08
N ARG A 83 69.84 0.70 23.84
CA ARG A 83 69.42 2.04 23.41
C ARG A 83 68.67 2.01 22.08
N THR A 84 69.19 1.26 21.11
CA THR A 84 68.55 1.11 19.79
C THR A 84 67.16 0.49 19.91
N ILE A 85 67.04 -0.57 20.71
CA ILE A 85 65.75 -1.23 20.98
C ILE A 85 64.78 -0.28 21.68
N ASN A 86 65.24 0.45 22.70
CA ASN A 86 64.40 1.38 23.45
C ASN A 86 63.89 2.53 22.57
N ASN A 87 64.70 3.03 21.64
CA ASN A 87 64.29 4.04 20.68
C ASN A 87 63.19 3.50 19.75
N ARG A 88 63.36 2.30 19.18
CA ARG A 88 62.34 1.66 18.33
C ARG A 88 61.03 1.44 19.07
N LEU A 89 61.09 0.91 20.29
CA LEU A 89 59.88 0.73 21.12
C LEU A 89 59.18 2.05 21.41
N SER A 90 59.95 3.13 21.62
CA SER A 90 59.39 4.47 21.83
C SER A 90 58.71 5.02 20.58
N GLU A 91 59.29 4.80 19.40
CA GLU A 91 58.69 5.15 18.10
C GLU A 91 57.39 4.37 17.87
N ASP A 92 57.40 3.05 18.07
CA ASP A 92 56.22 2.18 17.93
C ASP A 92 55.11 2.57 18.91
N LEU A 93 55.49 2.88 20.15
CA LEU A 93 54.54 3.34 21.17
C LEU A 93 53.91 4.68 20.77
N ASN A 94 54.70 5.63 20.29
CA ASN A 94 54.20 6.94 19.85
C ASN A 94 53.31 6.81 18.61
N SER A 95 53.71 5.98 17.64
CA SER A 95 52.92 5.66 16.46
C SER A 95 51.55 5.06 16.85
N THR A 96 51.56 4.04 17.69
CA THR A 96 50.34 3.40 18.20
C THR A 96 49.47 4.38 18.98
N ARG A 97 50.07 5.19 19.86
CA ARG A 97 49.37 6.21 20.65
C ARG A 97 48.70 7.26 19.76
N SER A 98 49.31 7.62 18.63
CA SER A 98 48.75 8.56 17.67
C SER A 98 47.61 7.95 16.83
N ALA A 99 47.66 6.65 16.55
CA ALA A 99 46.64 5.94 15.76
C ALA A 99 45.35 5.65 16.54
N ILE A 100 45.46 5.31 17.83
CA ILE A 100 44.31 5.01 18.71
C ILE A 100 43.18 6.05 18.64
N PRO A 101 43.42 7.37 18.81
CA PRO A 101 42.35 8.36 18.77
C PRO A 101 41.69 8.45 17.38
N ILE A 102 42.45 8.28 16.31
CA ILE A 102 41.93 8.32 14.93
C ILE A 102 40.97 7.14 14.72
N LEU A 103 41.40 5.93 15.09
CA LEU A 103 40.56 4.73 15.01
C LEU A 103 39.32 4.85 15.89
N SER A 104 39.47 5.38 17.12
CA SER A 104 38.35 5.60 18.03
C SER A 104 37.33 6.59 17.46
N GLN A 105 37.80 7.70 16.86
CA GLN A 105 36.94 8.68 16.21
C GLN A 105 36.20 8.08 15.01
N MET A 106 36.91 7.32 14.16
CA MET A 106 36.32 6.65 13.00
C MET A 106 35.27 5.62 13.41
N HIS A 107 35.54 4.81 14.45
CA HIS A 107 34.55 3.87 14.96
C HIS A 107 33.35 4.61 15.57
N SER A 108 33.58 5.73 16.27
CA SER A 108 32.50 6.54 16.82
C SER A 108 31.59 7.13 15.72
N SER A 109 32.16 7.60 14.60
CA SER A 109 31.35 8.08 13.47
C SER A 109 30.58 6.94 12.81
N GLN A 110 31.24 5.80 12.53
CA GLN A 110 30.57 4.63 11.95
C GLN A 110 29.39 4.14 12.80
N VAL A 111 29.56 4.10 14.12
CA VAL A 111 28.48 3.72 15.04
C VAL A 111 27.33 4.72 14.99
N LYS A 112 27.61 6.02 14.91
CA LYS A 112 26.56 7.05 14.79
C LYS A 112 25.79 6.92 13.47
N ASP A 113 26.49 6.68 12.37
CA ASP A 113 25.87 6.51 11.06
C ASP A 113 24.96 5.27 11.05
N LEU A 114 25.44 4.14 11.58
CA LEU A 114 24.64 2.91 11.72
C LEU A 114 23.40 3.10 12.61
N ILE A 115 23.51 3.86 13.70
CA ILE A 115 22.36 4.18 14.55
C ILE A 115 21.34 5.02 13.76
N SER A 116 21.80 6.02 13.01
CA SER A 116 20.93 6.86 12.18
C SER A 116 20.20 6.04 11.11
N ASP A 117 20.90 5.14 10.43
CA ASP A 117 20.32 4.25 9.42
C ASP A 117 19.27 3.31 10.02
N LEU A 118 19.55 2.76 11.21
CA LEU A 118 18.61 1.91 11.94
C LEU A 118 17.34 2.66 12.35
N ASP A 119 17.50 3.89 12.84
CA ASP A 119 16.36 4.75 13.21
C ASP A 119 15.51 5.11 11.98
N GLN A 120 16.14 5.41 10.84
CA GLN A 120 15.44 5.65 9.59
C GLN A 120 14.66 4.41 9.14
N ALA A 121 15.29 3.23 9.12
CA ALA A 121 14.63 1.98 8.76
C ALA A 121 13.43 1.67 9.68
N ARG A 122 13.56 1.96 10.98
CA ARG A 122 12.48 1.81 11.96
C ARG A 122 11.30 2.73 11.68
N LEU A 123 11.57 3.99 11.35
CA LEU A 123 10.53 4.96 10.98
C LEU A 123 9.80 4.54 9.70
N GLU A 124 10.52 4.07 8.69
CA GLU A 124 9.93 3.56 7.46
C GLU A 124 9.05 2.33 7.72
N SER A 125 9.54 1.37 8.51
CA SER A 125 8.76 0.20 8.92
C SER A 125 7.46 0.60 9.64
N ASN A 126 7.52 1.57 10.55
CA ASN A 126 6.33 2.09 11.23
C ASN A 126 5.36 2.76 10.25
N ARG A 127 5.88 3.54 9.29
CA ARG A 127 5.07 4.19 8.25
C ARG A 127 4.35 3.16 7.38
N PHE A 128 5.03 2.09 6.97
CA PHE A 128 4.41 0.99 6.22
C PHE A 128 3.33 0.27 7.01
N LYS A 129 3.53 0.07 8.31
CA LYS A 129 2.50 -0.53 9.17
C LYS A 129 1.24 0.34 9.25
N ILE A 130 1.40 1.64 9.51
CA ILE A 130 0.28 2.60 9.55
C ILE A 130 -0.46 2.62 8.22
N TRP A 131 0.28 2.70 7.11
CA TRP A 131 -0.30 2.69 5.76
C TRP A 131 -1.06 1.39 5.46
N GLY A 132 -0.49 0.24 5.86
CA GLY A 132 -1.15 -1.06 5.73
C GLY A 132 -2.45 -1.15 6.52
N ASP A 133 -2.49 -0.63 7.74
CA ASP A 133 -3.71 -0.61 8.55
C ASP A 133 -4.76 0.37 7.98
N GLN A 134 -4.33 1.53 7.46
CA GLN A 134 -5.21 2.47 6.76
C GLN A 134 -5.86 1.84 5.52
N LEU A 135 -5.08 1.09 4.73
CA LEU A 135 -5.61 0.37 3.56
C LEU A 135 -6.64 -0.69 3.94
N LYS A 136 -6.45 -1.41 5.05
CA LYS A 136 -7.45 -2.38 5.53
C LYS A 136 -8.77 -1.70 5.89
N ILE A 137 -8.71 -0.52 6.53
CA ILE A 137 -9.90 0.26 6.86
C ILE A 137 -10.62 0.67 5.57
N GLN A 138 -9.90 1.28 4.62
CA GLN A 138 -10.46 1.68 3.33
C GLN A 138 -11.10 0.51 2.56
N LEU A 139 -10.45 -0.66 2.58
CA LEU A 139 -10.98 -1.87 1.95
C LEU A 139 -12.28 -2.34 2.61
N ASN A 140 -12.36 -2.29 3.95
CA ASN A 140 -13.56 -2.66 4.68
C ASN A 140 -14.71 -1.70 4.40
N ASP A 141 -14.45 -0.39 4.37
CA ASP A 141 -15.45 0.63 4.05
C ASP A 141 -15.98 0.44 2.63
N ALA A 142 -15.09 0.27 1.64
CA ALA A 142 -15.48 0.01 0.25
C ALA A 142 -16.31 -1.28 0.10
N ASN A 143 -15.99 -2.33 0.87
CA ASN A 143 -16.76 -3.56 0.89
C ASN A 143 -18.14 -3.38 1.54
N SER A 144 -18.23 -2.57 2.59
CA SER A 144 -19.50 -2.20 3.23
C SER A 144 -20.40 -1.45 2.26
N ASP A 145 -19.87 -0.42 1.60
CA ASP A 145 -20.57 0.37 0.59
C ASP A 145 -21.05 -0.50 -0.58
N ARG A 146 -20.16 -1.33 -1.12
CA ARG A 146 -20.51 -2.29 -2.18
C ARG A 146 -21.67 -3.20 -1.76
N ASN A 147 -21.68 -3.68 -0.52
CA ASN A 147 -22.76 -4.51 0.00
C ASN A 147 -24.08 -3.73 0.14
N MET A 148 -24.03 -2.47 0.60
CA MET A 148 -25.19 -1.60 0.70
C MET A 148 -25.78 -1.31 -0.69
N THR A 149 -24.96 -0.94 -1.66
CA THR A 149 -25.38 -0.73 -3.05
C THR A 149 -25.96 -2.00 -3.66
N ARG A 150 -25.36 -3.17 -3.41
CA ARG A 150 -25.90 -4.45 -3.85
C ARG A 150 -27.29 -4.71 -3.28
N ARG A 151 -27.52 -4.44 -2.00
CA ARG A 151 -28.84 -4.58 -1.35
C ARG A 151 -29.87 -3.62 -1.95
N ALA A 152 -29.49 -2.36 -2.18
CA ALA A 152 -30.36 -1.36 -2.80
C ALA A 152 -30.74 -1.76 -4.24
N ASN A 153 -29.77 -2.17 -5.06
CA ASN A 153 -30.00 -2.64 -6.43
C ASN A 153 -30.92 -3.87 -6.47
N ASN A 154 -30.75 -4.80 -5.52
CA ASN A 154 -31.65 -5.97 -5.42
C ASN A 154 -33.09 -5.57 -5.07
N LYS A 155 -33.29 -4.56 -4.20
CA LYS A 155 -34.63 -4.03 -3.90
C LYS A 155 -35.24 -3.34 -5.13
N LEU A 156 -34.47 -2.50 -5.81
CA LEU A 156 -34.91 -1.81 -7.03
C LEU A 156 -35.28 -2.82 -8.12
N ALA A 157 -34.47 -3.86 -8.34
CA ALA A 157 -34.76 -4.92 -9.30
C ALA A 157 -36.05 -5.70 -8.98
N LYS A 158 -36.40 -5.86 -7.69
CA LYS A 158 -37.70 -6.44 -7.29
C LYS A 158 -38.86 -5.49 -7.59
N GLN A 159 -38.71 -4.19 -7.31
CA GLN A 159 -39.74 -3.19 -7.63
C GLN A 159 -39.98 -3.08 -9.13
N VAL A 160 -38.92 -3.05 -9.94
CA VAL A 160 -39.00 -3.02 -11.41
C VAL A 160 -39.73 -4.26 -11.94
N ARG A 161 -39.47 -5.45 -11.39
CA ARG A 161 -40.21 -6.66 -11.76
C ARG A 161 -41.70 -6.52 -11.46
N LYS A 162 -42.06 -6.12 -10.24
CA LYS A 162 -43.46 -5.89 -9.86
C LYS A 162 -44.16 -4.89 -10.80
N LEU A 163 -43.51 -3.76 -11.10
CA LEU A 163 -44.07 -2.75 -12.01
C LEU A 163 -44.24 -3.28 -13.44
N LYS A 164 -43.33 -4.13 -13.92
CA LYS A 164 -43.48 -4.79 -15.23
C LYS A 164 -44.67 -5.73 -15.25
N ASP A 165 -44.86 -6.51 -14.19
CA ASP A 165 -45.97 -7.45 -14.07
C ASP A 165 -47.31 -6.70 -14.03
N THR A 166 -47.43 -5.67 -13.18
CA THR A 166 -48.65 -4.83 -13.11
C THR A 166 -48.93 -4.09 -14.41
N ARG A 167 -47.89 -3.63 -15.12
CA ARG A 167 -48.07 -3.00 -16.43
C ARG A 167 -48.61 -4.00 -17.44
N LYS A 168 -48.13 -5.25 -17.41
CA LYS A 168 -48.59 -6.29 -18.32
C LYS A 168 -50.08 -6.60 -18.09
N GLU A 169 -50.47 -6.80 -16.84
CA GLU A 169 -51.86 -7.03 -16.45
C GLU A 169 -52.77 -5.87 -16.88
N LEU A 170 -52.38 -4.63 -16.60
CA LEU A 170 -53.16 -3.45 -17.00
C LEU A 170 -53.32 -3.34 -18.53
N VAL A 171 -52.29 -3.70 -19.30
CA VAL A 171 -52.35 -3.70 -20.77
C VAL A 171 -53.30 -4.78 -21.28
N GLU A 172 -53.26 -5.98 -20.70
CA GLU A 172 -54.19 -7.07 -21.04
C GLU A 172 -55.65 -6.68 -20.72
N ASP A 173 -55.90 -6.11 -19.54
CA ASP A 173 -57.22 -5.61 -19.13
C ASP A 173 -57.75 -4.50 -20.05
N LEU A 174 -56.91 -3.52 -20.38
CA LEU A 174 -57.28 -2.43 -21.30
C LEU A 174 -57.57 -2.97 -22.71
N SER A 175 -56.77 -3.93 -23.18
CA SER A 175 -57.01 -4.58 -24.46
C SER A 175 -58.37 -5.29 -24.47
N GLN A 176 -58.69 -6.04 -23.42
CA GLN A 176 -59.96 -6.76 -23.31
C GLN A 176 -61.16 -5.80 -23.28
N LYS A 177 -61.11 -4.77 -22.43
CA LYS A 177 -62.18 -3.75 -22.34
C LYS A 177 -62.40 -3.02 -23.67
N THR A 178 -61.33 -2.76 -24.42
CA THR A 178 -61.42 -2.11 -25.73
C THR A 178 -62.16 -3.00 -26.73
N VAL A 179 -61.86 -4.29 -26.76
CA VAL A 179 -62.54 -5.27 -27.62
C VAL A 179 -64.02 -5.39 -27.24
N GLU A 180 -64.34 -5.46 -25.94
CA GLU A 180 -65.72 -5.51 -25.45
C GLU A 180 -66.53 -4.27 -25.85
N LEU A 181 -65.94 -3.08 -25.70
CA LEU A 181 -66.57 -1.82 -26.11
C LEU A 181 -66.84 -1.78 -27.62
N LEU A 182 -65.86 -2.18 -28.44
CA LEU A 182 -66.01 -2.23 -29.90
C LEU A 182 -67.09 -3.22 -30.33
N ASN A 183 -67.13 -4.42 -29.72
CA ASN A 183 -68.17 -5.41 -30.01
C ASN A 183 -69.56 -4.87 -29.67
N THR A 184 -69.69 -4.20 -28.53
CA THR A 184 -70.96 -3.60 -28.11
C THR A 184 -71.40 -2.50 -29.07
N SER A 185 -70.47 -1.61 -29.45
CA SER A 185 -70.73 -0.56 -30.44
C SER A 185 -71.19 -1.14 -31.78
N LEU A 186 -70.53 -2.20 -32.25
CA LEU A 186 -70.89 -2.86 -33.50
C LEU A 186 -72.29 -3.51 -33.43
N GLN A 187 -72.65 -4.11 -32.30
CA GLN A 187 -74.00 -4.66 -32.11
C GLN A 187 -75.08 -3.58 -32.21
N TYR A 188 -74.85 -2.41 -31.61
CA TYR A 188 -75.78 -1.28 -31.73
C TYR A 188 -75.91 -0.80 -33.17
N GLU A 189 -74.80 -0.65 -33.90
CA GLU A 189 -74.84 -0.25 -35.31
C GLU A 189 -75.62 -1.25 -36.19
N LEU A 190 -75.43 -2.56 -35.96
CA LEU A 190 -76.19 -3.59 -36.67
C LEU A 190 -77.68 -3.51 -36.33
N ARG A 191 -78.01 -3.30 -35.05
CA ARG A 191 -79.41 -3.17 -34.61
C ARG A 191 -80.10 -1.96 -35.23
N ILE A 192 -79.40 -0.83 -35.36
CA ILE A 192 -79.92 0.36 -36.03
C ILE A 192 -80.23 0.04 -37.50
N ARG A 193 -79.32 -0.62 -38.22
CA ARG A 193 -79.57 -1.03 -39.62
C ARG A 193 -80.76 -1.97 -39.75
N GLU A 194 -80.89 -2.95 -38.87
CA GLU A 194 -82.05 -3.86 -38.87
C GLU A 194 -83.38 -3.11 -38.70
N LEU A 195 -83.41 -2.09 -37.82
CA LEU A 195 -84.60 -1.27 -37.60
C LEU A 195 -84.92 -0.39 -38.82
N GLU A 196 -83.90 0.18 -39.47
CA GLU A 196 -84.06 0.94 -40.72
C GLU A 196 -84.62 0.06 -41.85
N GLU A 197 -84.10 -1.17 -42.00
CA GLU A 197 -84.57 -2.14 -43.00
C GLU A 197 -86.01 -2.61 -42.74
N GLN A 198 -86.41 -2.79 -41.48
CA GLN A 198 -87.76 -3.24 -41.13
C GLN A 198 -88.83 -2.17 -41.32
N HIS A 199 -88.49 -0.88 -41.20
CA HIS A 199 -89.48 0.19 -41.17
C HIS A 199 -89.51 1.11 -42.40
N GLY A 200 -88.54 1.03 -43.31
CA GLY A 200 -88.50 1.79 -44.57
C GLY A 200 -88.53 3.31 -44.38
N GLU A 201 -88.28 4.07 -45.44
CA GLU A 201 -88.34 5.54 -45.39
C GLU A 201 -89.73 6.04 -44.94
N PRO A 202 -89.82 7.14 -44.17
CA PRO A 202 -91.10 7.71 -43.77
C PRO A 202 -91.90 8.16 -44.98
N PRO A 203 -93.22 7.89 -45.04
CA PRO A 203 -94.03 8.39 -46.15
C PRO A 203 -93.98 9.93 -46.12
N THR A 204 -93.62 10.52 -47.26
CA THR A 204 -93.47 11.97 -47.44
C THR A 204 -94.56 12.53 -48.35
N CYS A 205 -94.76 13.84 -48.30
CA CYS A 205 -95.65 14.56 -49.21
C CYS A 205 -95.00 14.72 -50.59
N GLU A 206 -95.69 14.33 -51.67
CA GLU A 206 -95.15 14.42 -53.04
C GLU A 206 -94.94 15.87 -53.55
N ILE A 207 -95.43 16.88 -52.82
CA ILE A 207 -95.26 18.30 -53.19
C ILE A 207 -94.10 18.95 -52.44
N CYS A 208 -93.97 18.68 -51.16
CA CYS A 208 -92.98 19.35 -50.31
C CYS A 208 -91.90 18.42 -49.75
N GLU A 209 -91.99 17.12 -50.04
CA GLU A 209 -91.06 16.05 -49.64
C GLU A 209 -90.83 15.92 -48.12
N TYR A 210 -91.59 16.66 -47.30
CA TYR A 210 -91.53 16.53 -45.85
C TYR A 210 -92.25 15.25 -45.39
N PRO A 211 -91.71 14.55 -44.36
CA PRO A 211 -92.36 13.42 -43.72
C PRO A 211 -93.74 13.80 -43.17
N TYR A 212 -94.72 12.92 -43.35
CA TYR A 212 -96.03 13.11 -42.76
C TYR A 212 -95.98 13.06 -41.22
N SER A 213 -96.82 13.86 -40.57
CA SER A 213 -97.00 13.87 -39.12
C SER A 213 -98.44 13.52 -38.74
N GLU A 214 -98.64 13.13 -37.48
CA GLU A 214 -99.98 12.86 -36.94
C GLU A 214 -100.84 14.13 -36.82
N ASP A 215 -100.18 15.24 -36.44
CA ASP A 215 -100.78 16.55 -36.22
C ASP A 215 -99.93 17.68 -36.79
N GLY A 216 -100.55 18.86 -36.98
CA GLY A 216 -99.88 20.06 -37.50
C GLY A 216 -100.00 20.27 -39.03
N PRO A 217 -99.05 20.98 -39.65
CA PRO A 217 -99.12 21.37 -41.07
C PRO A 217 -98.78 20.24 -42.05
N THR A 218 -98.09 19.21 -41.57
CA THR A 218 -97.64 18.03 -42.32
C THR A 218 -98.61 16.84 -42.19
N VAL A 219 -99.84 17.07 -41.72
CA VAL A 219 -100.87 16.02 -41.63
C VAL A 219 -101.30 15.57 -43.03
N PRO A 220 -101.29 14.27 -43.35
CA PRO A 220 -101.74 13.76 -44.64
C PRO A 220 -103.26 13.89 -44.74
N MET A 221 -103.74 14.60 -45.76
CA MET A 221 -105.15 14.70 -46.10
C MET A 221 -105.39 14.06 -47.47
N ILE A 222 -106.50 13.36 -47.62
CA ILE A 222 -106.87 12.65 -48.85
C ILE A 222 -107.88 13.48 -49.64
N LEU A 223 -107.61 13.66 -50.94
CA LEU A 223 -108.55 14.24 -51.91
C LEU A 223 -109.57 13.19 -52.37
N GLU A 224 -110.65 13.60 -53.04
CA GLU A 224 -111.68 12.67 -53.53
C GLU A 224 -111.14 11.65 -54.54
N CYS A 225 -110.08 12.00 -55.28
CA CYS A 225 -109.41 11.08 -56.19
C CYS A 225 -108.54 10.02 -55.49
N GLY A 226 -108.32 10.13 -54.17
CA GLY A 226 -107.53 9.20 -53.37
C GLY A 226 -106.06 9.61 -53.17
N HIS A 227 -105.58 10.62 -53.89
CA HIS A 227 -104.24 11.16 -53.67
C HIS A 227 -104.12 11.89 -52.34
N THR A 228 -102.96 11.76 -51.71
CA THR A 228 -102.71 12.27 -50.36
C THR A 228 -101.62 13.33 -50.39
N PHE A 229 -101.88 14.47 -49.76
CA PHE A 229 -100.92 15.57 -49.62
C PHE A 229 -100.99 16.13 -48.20
N CYS A 230 -99.97 16.88 -47.79
CA CYS A 230 -100.02 17.49 -46.47
C CYS A 230 -101.00 18.66 -46.43
N ARG A 231 -101.59 18.90 -45.24
CA ARG A 231 -102.56 19.97 -44.99
C ARG A 231 -102.07 21.33 -45.46
N SER A 232 -100.79 21.64 -45.24
CA SER A 232 -100.20 22.91 -45.67
C SER A 232 -100.10 23.05 -47.19
N CYS A 233 -99.77 21.98 -47.92
CA CYS A 233 -99.76 22.00 -49.39
C CYS A 233 -101.17 22.13 -49.95
N ILE A 234 -102.14 21.41 -49.39
CA ILE A 234 -103.54 21.51 -49.79
C ILE A 234 -104.07 22.92 -49.56
N SER A 235 -103.78 23.53 -48.41
CA SER A 235 -104.19 24.92 -48.12
C SER A 235 -103.60 25.94 -49.09
N LYS A 236 -102.45 25.64 -49.72
CA LYS A 236 -101.84 26.52 -50.73
C LYS A 236 -102.44 26.31 -52.12
N MET A 237 -102.92 25.10 -52.41
CA MET A 237 -103.55 24.76 -53.69
C MET A 237 -105.07 24.97 -53.70
N SER A 238 -105.69 25.10 -52.52
CA SER A 238 -107.13 25.33 -52.38
C SER A 238 -107.51 26.71 -52.89
N THR A 239 -108.47 26.76 -53.80
CA THR A 239 -109.25 27.96 -54.08
C THR A 239 -110.38 28.09 -53.05
N ALA A 240 -111.13 29.20 -53.06
CA ALA A 240 -112.19 29.46 -52.07
C ALA A 240 -113.26 28.35 -51.97
N TYR A 241 -113.37 27.47 -52.96
CA TYR A 241 -114.45 26.48 -53.07
C TYR A 241 -113.98 25.06 -53.39
N ALA A 242 -112.79 24.87 -53.94
CA ALA A 242 -112.28 23.55 -54.32
C ALA A 242 -110.75 23.46 -54.38
N VAL A 243 -110.22 22.23 -54.30
CA VAL A 243 -108.80 21.90 -54.52
C VAL A 243 -108.71 20.97 -55.74
N GLU A 244 -107.93 21.36 -56.75
CA GLU A 244 -107.55 20.45 -57.83
C GLU A 244 -106.34 19.62 -57.42
N CYS A 245 -106.42 18.31 -57.62
CA CYS A 245 -105.29 17.42 -57.40
C CYS A 245 -104.18 17.69 -58.44
N PRO A 246 -102.91 17.87 -58.04
CA PRO A 246 -101.81 18.10 -58.98
C PRO A 246 -101.47 16.89 -59.85
N LEU A 247 -101.91 15.68 -59.47
CA LEU A 247 -101.55 14.43 -60.16
C LEU A 247 -102.53 14.08 -61.28
N ASP A 248 -103.83 14.21 -61.03
CA ASP A 248 -104.89 13.80 -61.96
C ASP A 248 -105.87 14.93 -62.31
N ARG A 249 -105.70 16.13 -61.72
CA ARG A 249 -106.52 17.34 -61.93
C ARG A 249 -107.99 17.16 -61.56
N LEU A 250 -108.33 16.14 -60.79
CA LEU A 250 -109.68 15.99 -60.24
C LEU A 250 -109.89 17.01 -59.12
N SER A 251 -111.01 17.72 -59.19
CA SER A 251 -111.40 18.74 -58.21
C SER A 251 -112.11 18.11 -57.03
N THR A 252 -111.68 18.44 -55.82
CA THR A 252 -112.36 18.09 -54.56
C THR A 252 -112.98 19.34 -53.97
N ASP A 253 -114.28 19.31 -53.70
CA ASP A 253 -115.02 20.44 -53.14
C ASP A 253 -114.72 20.64 -51.64
N VAL A 254 -114.48 21.89 -51.22
CA VAL A 254 -114.07 22.25 -49.84
C VAL A 254 -115.04 23.26 -49.19
N TYR A 255 -116.27 23.39 -49.70
CA TYR A 255 -117.29 24.33 -49.20
C TYR A 255 -117.52 24.24 -47.69
N PHE A 256 -117.84 25.39 -47.06
CA PHE A 256 -118.14 25.62 -45.64
C PHE A 256 -118.71 24.39 -44.90
N GLY A 257 -117.82 23.56 -44.35
CA GLY A 257 -118.15 22.38 -43.53
C GLY A 257 -117.66 21.03 -44.07
N GLY A 258 -117.22 20.93 -45.32
CA GLY A 258 -116.59 19.74 -45.90
C GLY A 258 -115.12 19.64 -45.54
N ASN A 259 -114.79 19.24 -44.32
CA ASN A 259 -113.40 18.98 -43.94
C ASN A 259 -112.83 17.84 -44.81
N LEU A 260 -111.82 18.15 -45.62
CA LEU A 260 -110.96 17.12 -46.22
C LEU A 260 -110.57 16.12 -45.14
N LYS A 261 -110.63 14.83 -45.47
CA LYS A 261 -110.44 13.78 -44.47
C LYS A 261 -108.95 13.58 -44.23
N LYS A 262 -108.55 13.44 -42.97
CA LYS A 262 -107.21 12.93 -42.64
C LYS A 262 -107.08 11.53 -43.27
N ASN A 263 -105.94 11.24 -43.88
CA ASN A 263 -105.63 9.88 -44.29
C ASN A 263 -105.17 9.10 -43.05
N TYR A 264 -106.14 8.51 -42.34
CA TYR A 264 -105.87 7.79 -41.09
C TYR A 264 -104.95 6.58 -41.25
N LEU A 265 -104.88 5.98 -42.45
CA LEU A 265 -103.95 4.88 -42.74
C LEU A 265 -102.50 5.37 -42.71
N VAL A 266 -102.21 6.49 -43.39
CA VAL A 266 -100.87 7.11 -43.35
C VAL A 266 -100.55 7.61 -41.95
N CYS A 267 -101.51 8.22 -41.24
CA CYS A 267 -101.31 8.61 -39.84
C CYS A 267 -101.00 7.41 -38.93
N GLN A 268 -101.60 6.23 -39.17
CA GLN A 268 -101.32 5.03 -38.39
C GLN A 268 -99.89 4.52 -38.64
N ILE A 269 -99.41 4.56 -39.89
CA ILE A 269 -98.03 4.21 -40.24
C ILE A 269 -97.05 5.16 -39.54
N VAL A 270 -97.32 6.48 -39.55
CA VAL A 270 -96.51 7.48 -38.84
C VAL A 270 -96.51 7.24 -37.33
N ARG A 271 -97.68 7.00 -36.72
CA ARG A 271 -97.81 6.69 -35.29
C ARG A 271 -96.98 5.49 -34.87
N SER A 272 -97.08 4.38 -35.60
CA SER A 272 -96.33 3.17 -35.30
C SER A 272 -94.81 3.35 -35.31
N ARG A 273 -94.30 4.37 -36.02
CA ARG A 273 -92.88 4.72 -36.06
C ARG A 273 -92.46 5.61 -34.88
N VAL A 274 -93.33 6.49 -34.39
CA VAL A 274 -93.00 7.39 -33.27
C VAL A 274 -92.95 6.61 -31.95
N SER A 275 -93.83 5.62 -31.77
CA SER A 275 -93.88 4.81 -30.53
C SER A 275 -92.66 3.93 -30.30
N THR A 276 -91.89 3.58 -31.34
CA THR A 276 -90.68 2.74 -31.22
C THR A 276 -89.41 3.52 -30.95
N VAL A 277 -89.46 4.86 -31.02
CA VAL A 277 -88.29 5.74 -30.80
C VAL A 277 -88.28 6.33 -29.38
N THR A 278 -89.42 6.35 -28.69
CA THR A 278 -89.56 6.99 -27.36
C THR A 278 -89.32 6.06 -26.16
N ASP A 279 -89.02 4.78 -26.36
CA ASP A 279 -88.70 3.81 -25.30
C ASP A 279 -87.20 3.44 -25.26
N CYS A 280 -86.32 4.44 -25.36
CA CYS A 280 -84.88 4.34 -25.08
C CYS A 280 -84.40 5.51 -24.21
#